data_AF-A0A502GV24-F1
#
_entry.id   AF-A0A502GV24-F1
#
_cell.length_a   1.000
_cell.length_b   1.000
_cell.length_c   1.000
_cell.angle_alpha   90.00
_cell.angle_beta   90.00
_cell.angle_gamma   90.00
#
_symmetry.space_group_name_H-M   'P 1'
#
loop_
_entity.id
_entity.type
_entity.pdbx_description
1 polymer ?
#
loop_
_entity_poly.entity_id
_entity_poly.type
_entity_poly.pdbx_seq_one_letter_code
_entity_poly.pdbx_strand_id
1 'polypeptide(L)' 'MKTEGEGTGAAAGAPVTVLGAVGRVVLATTADAGGTAALALPPGQSGVYIVRAGTQALRLTVQ' A
#
# COMPACT_ATOMS: atom_id res chain seq x y z
N MET A 1 -10.84 14.14 24.11
CA MET A 1 -11.57 14.06 22.83
C MET A 1 -11.14 12.75 22.18
N LYS A 2 -12.00 11.72 22.25
CA LYS A 2 -11.77 10.42 21.61
C LYS A 2 -11.86 10.64 20.10
N THR A 3 -10.80 10.45 19.35
CA THR A 3 -10.92 10.19 17.92
C THR A 3 -11.29 8.72 17.78
N GLU A 4 -12.59 8.51 17.60
CA GLU A 4 -13.20 7.23 17.28
C GLU A 4 -12.63 6.75 15.94
N GLY A 5 -12.28 5.46 15.87
CA GLY A 5 -11.51 4.90 14.77
C GLY A 5 -12.25 4.99 13.44
N GLU A 6 -11.63 5.66 12.48
CA GLU A 6 -11.88 5.45 11.06
C GLU A 6 -10.55 5.59 10.35
N GLY A 7 -10.00 4.46 9.92
CA GLY A 7 -8.66 4.41 9.35
C GLY A 7 -8.49 3.11 8.59
N THR A 8 -9.29 2.92 7.54
CA THR A 8 -9.02 1.88 6.52
C THR A 8 -7.84 2.26 5.61
N GLY A 9 -7.00 3.22 6.00
CA GLY A 9 -5.85 3.74 5.26
C GLY A 9 -4.55 3.78 6.07
N ALA A 10 -3.46 4.15 5.40
CA ALA A 10 -2.15 4.32 6.02
C ALA A 10 -2.07 5.63 6.82
N ALA A 11 -1.10 5.76 7.73
CA ALA A 11 -0.81 7.07 8.32
C ALA A 11 -0.31 8.04 7.23
N ALA A 12 -0.68 9.32 7.32
CA ALA A 12 -0.21 10.33 6.37
C ALA A 12 1.34 10.39 6.35
N GLY A 13 1.93 10.43 5.15
CA GLY A 13 3.38 10.39 4.97
C GLY A 13 4.03 9.03 5.26
N ALA A 14 3.26 7.99 5.61
CA ALA A 14 3.82 6.67 5.85
C ALA A 14 4.42 6.08 4.57
N PRO A 15 5.58 5.41 4.65
CA PRO A 15 6.13 4.70 3.51
C PRO A 15 5.23 3.52 3.14
N VAL A 16 4.84 3.48 1.87
CA VAL A 16 4.05 2.41 1.26
C VAL A 16 4.91 1.66 0.26
N THR A 17 5.02 0.34 0.43
CA THR A 17 5.82 -0.52 -0.46
C THR A 17 4.95 -1.63 -1.02
N VAL A 18 5.07 -1.88 -2.32
CA VAL A 18 4.41 -2.99 -3.01
C VAL A 18 5.45 -4.06 -3.31
N LEU A 19 5.22 -5.26 -2.81
CA LEU A 19 6.09 -6.42 -2.94
C LEU A 19 5.44 -7.42 -3.88
N GLY A 20 6.18 -7.95 -4.84
CA GLY A 20 5.74 -9.05 -5.70
C GLY A 20 5.88 -10.41 -5.02
N ALA A 21 5.51 -11.47 -5.76
CA ALA A 21 5.45 -12.86 -5.26
C ALA A 21 6.75 -13.42 -4.65
N VAL A 22 7.91 -12.80 -4.92
CA VAL A 22 9.23 -13.20 -4.40
C VAL A 22 9.78 -12.19 -3.39
N GLY A 23 8.94 -11.32 -2.82
CA GLY A 23 9.39 -10.27 -1.89
C GLY A 23 10.19 -9.14 -2.56
N ARG A 24 10.28 -9.12 -3.89
CA ARG A 24 10.88 -8.03 -4.66
C ARG A 24 10.01 -6.78 -4.54
N VAL A 25 10.61 -5.63 -4.23
CA VAL A 25 9.91 -4.34 -4.29
C VAL A 25 9.59 -4.01 -5.76
N VAL A 26 8.31 -3.86 -6.05
CA VAL A 26 7.75 -3.49 -7.35
C VAL A 26 7.53 -1.99 -7.42
N LEU A 27 7.06 -1.40 -6.32
CA LEU A 27 6.80 0.03 -6.19
C LEU A 27 7.07 0.48 -4.76
N ALA A 28 7.59 1.69 -4.59
CA ALA A 28 7.70 2.37 -3.30
C ALA A 28 7.15 3.79 -3.46
N THR A 29 6.29 4.21 -2.53
CA THR A 29 5.68 5.54 -2.49
C THR A 29 5.42 5.94 -1.05
N THR A 30 4.88 7.13 -0.83
CA THR A 30 4.43 7.60 0.49
C THR A 30 2.94 7.88 0.44
N ALA A 31 2.25 7.58 1.53
CA ALA A 31 0.85 7.97 1.68
C ALA A 31 0.72 9.50 1.71
N ASP A 32 -0.33 10.01 1.08
CA ASP A 32 -0.68 11.41 1.05
C ASP A 32 -1.22 11.89 2.42
N ALA A 33 -1.61 13.16 2.49
CA ALA A 33 -2.16 13.77 3.71
C ALA A 33 -3.47 13.11 4.19
N GLY A 34 -4.18 12.40 3.31
CA GLY A 34 -5.39 11.63 3.62
C GLY A 34 -5.12 10.17 3.98
N GLY A 35 -3.86 9.73 4.04
CA GLY A 35 -3.51 8.35 4.33
C GLY A 35 -3.68 7.39 3.15
N THR A 36 -3.79 7.92 1.93
CA THR A 36 -3.98 7.15 0.71
C THR A 36 -2.69 7.13 -0.13
N ALA A 37 -2.42 6.05 -0.83
CA ALA A 37 -1.31 5.98 -1.77
C ALA A 37 -1.80 5.46 -3.13
N ALA A 38 -1.59 6.24 -4.18
CA ALA A 38 -1.87 5.81 -5.55
C ALA A 38 -0.76 4.85 -6.01
N LEU A 39 -1.14 3.62 -6.36
CA LEU A 39 -0.22 2.59 -6.82
C LEU A 39 -0.38 2.38 -8.34
N ALA A 40 0.58 2.87 -9.11
CA ALA A 40 0.63 2.63 -10.55
C ALA A 40 1.54 1.42 -10.83
N LEU A 41 0.92 0.27 -11.10
CA LEU A 41 1.66 -0.91 -11.55
C LEU A 41 1.99 -0.77 -13.04
N PRO A 42 3.19 -1.20 -13.48
CA PRO A 42 3.51 -1.26 -14.90
C PRO A 42 2.50 -2.12 -15.67
N PRO A 43 2.18 -1.77 -16.94
CA PRO A 43 1.27 -2.55 -17.75
C PRO A 43 1.79 -3.97 -17.96
N GLY A 44 0.90 -4.96 -18.01
CA GLY A 44 1.24 -6.38 -18.17
C GLY A 44 1.59 -7.12 -16.86
N GLN A 45 1.51 -6.45 -15.72
CA GLN A 45 1.72 -7.06 -14.41
C GLN A 45 0.41 -7.66 -13.88
N SER A 46 0.33 -8.98 -13.78
CA SER A 46 -0.75 -9.70 -13.10
C SER A 46 -0.21 -10.52 -11.93
N GLY A 47 -1.10 -10.92 -11.03
CA GLY A 47 -0.77 -11.78 -9.89
C GLY A 47 -1.01 -11.13 -8.54
N VAL A 48 -0.38 -11.72 -7.52
CA VAL A 48 -0.56 -11.34 -6.12
C VAL A 48 0.60 -10.48 -5.66
N TYR A 49 0.26 -9.35 -5.04
CA TYR A 49 1.16 -8.39 -4.46
C TYR A 49 0.83 -8.17 -2.99
N ILE A 50 1.84 -7.84 -2.19
CA ILE A 50 1.67 -7.41 -0.81
C ILE A 50 1.98 -5.92 -0.73
N VAL A 51 1.00 -5.12 -0.34
CA VAL A 51 1.16 -3.70 -0.06
C VAL A 51 1.41 -3.55 1.43
N ARG A 52 2.52 -2.92 1.83
CA ARG A 52 2.85 -2.65 3.23
C ARG A 52 2.89 -1.15 3.47
N ALA A 53 2.20 -0.71 4.52
CA ALA A 53 2.23 0.67 5.00
C ALA A 53 2.48 0.67 6.52
N GLY A 54 3.72 0.95 6.93
CA GLY A 54 4.13 0.79 8.33
C GLY A 54 3.91 -0.64 8.84
N THR A 55 3.06 -0.78 9.87
CA THR A 55 2.68 -2.08 10.46
C THR A 55 1.53 -2.77 9.75
N GLN A 56 0.88 -2.11 8.80
CA GLN A 56 -0.23 -2.66 8.04
C GLN A 56 0.27 -3.39 6.79
N ALA A 57 -0.36 -4.50 6.45
CA ALA A 57 -0.13 -5.22 5.21
C ALA A 57 -1.47 -5.61 4.58
N LEU A 58 -1.61 -5.36 3.29
CA LEU A 58 -2.78 -5.69 2.48
C LEU A 58 -2.35 -6.55 1.29
N ARG A 59 -3.14 -7.58 0.97
CA ARG A 59 -2.93 -8.37 -0.24
C ARG A 59 -3.71 -7.74 -1.40
N LEU A 60 -3.01 -7.34 -2.45
CA LEU A 60 -3.59 -6.86 -3.70
C LEU A 60 -3.50 -7.98 -4.75
N THR A 61 -4.63 -8.35 -5.35
CA THR A 61 -4.66 -9.30 -6.46
C THR A 61 -5.03 -8.54 -7.73
N VAL A 62 -4.17 -8.62 -8.75
CA VAL A 62 -4.36 -7.98 -10.05
C VAL A 62 -4.56 -9.08 -11.08
N GLN A 63 -5.62 -8.99 -11.87
CA GLN A 63 -5.97 -9.96 -12.91
C GLN A 63 -5.69 -9.39 -14.29
#